data_AF-A0A314ULU0-F1
#
_entry.id   AF-A0A314ULU0-F1
#
_cell.length_a   1.000
_cell.length_b   1.000
_cell.length_c   1.000
_cell.angle_alpha   90.00
_cell.angle_beta   90.00
_cell.angle_gamma   90.00
#
_symmetry.space_group_name_H-M   'P 1'
#
loop_
_entity.id
_entity.type
_entity.pdbx_description
1 polymer ?
#
loop_
_entity_poly.entity_id
_entity_poly.type
_entity_poly.pdbx_seq_one_letter_code
_entity_poly.pdbx_strand_id
1 'polypeptide(L)'
;MQVTQPNPTQPKIESPLSSTPVGPNIRRSDTPKHSTPLIFTRYTDLNTQTQITPISLSSMLQNNQKCGAPQGPQFLDPALNLEPPLNSSSGSSSASLTYIVYTLKLVSTSRAACSDENDPFNPVRLSSSTSTATATNITAVQDRTAEVLQLTTHQPINENHPTEINDIVFGIAASAKLWKQRKNYIKLWYKPNSMRGIVWLDRQVEDRNPEGLGLPPIKISGDTSGFAYTNKQGHRSAIRISRIVSETLRLGLKDVRWFVMGDDDTVFITDNLVRVLRKYDHTQYYYIGSLSESHLQNIFFSYGMAYGGGGFAISYPLAKALSKMQDRCIQRYPGLYGSDDRMQACMAELGVPLTKELGFHQYDVYGNLFGLLAAHPVAPLVTMHHLDVVEPIFPNATRVQALQRLLVPVKLDSAGIMQQSICYDKSKSWTISVSWGFAVQIFRGVFSPREMEMPSRTFLNWYKRADYTAYAFNTRPVSRNPCQKPFVFYMSKVRVNATMNSTISEYVQHRVPHPHCKWKMADPADLDKVEVHKKPDLHLWERSPRRNCCRVVQSKKRGTMVIDVGLCKEGEISEI
;
A
#
# COMPACT_ATOMS: atom_id res chain seq x y z
N MET A 1 -77.92 -8.05 -32.90
CA MET A 1 -76.66 -8.66 -33.37
C MET A 1 -75.70 -8.68 -32.19
N GLN A 2 -75.83 -9.70 -31.34
CA GLN A 2 -75.08 -10.98 -31.28
C GLN A 2 -73.73 -10.82 -30.54
N VAL A 3 -73.57 -11.24 -29.25
CA VAL A 3 -73.50 -12.63 -28.67
C VAL A 3 -72.06 -13.17 -28.82
N THR A 4 -71.30 -13.68 -27.83
CA THR A 4 -71.54 -14.16 -26.44
C THR A 4 -70.21 -14.47 -25.70
N GLN A 5 -70.25 -14.55 -24.36
CA GLN A 5 -69.28 -15.24 -23.45
C GLN A 5 -69.63 -16.77 -23.30
N PRO A 6 -69.27 -17.57 -22.25
CA PRO A 6 -68.30 -17.48 -21.12
C PRO A 6 -67.55 -18.81 -20.69
N ASN A 7 -66.63 -18.66 -19.71
CA ASN A 7 -66.19 -19.49 -18.54
C ASN A 7 -67.05 -20.74 -18.09
N PRO A 8 -66.69 -21.63 -17.10
CA PRO A 8 -65.98 -21.38 -15.80
C PRO A 8 -65.22 -22.55 -15.03
N THR A 9 -64.66 -22.20 -13.85
CA THR A 9 -64.62 -22.90 -12.51
C THR A 9 -63.60 -24.00 -12.09
N GLN A 10 -63.05 -23.80 -10.87
CA GLN A 10 -62.39 -24.75 -9.93
C GLN A 10 -63.41 -25.56 -9.08
N PRO A 11 -62.96 -26.59 -8.32
CA PRO A 11 -63.04 -26.49 -6.84
C PRO A 11 -61.88 -27.15 -6.02
N LYS A 12 -61.85 -26.82 -4.72
CA LYS A 12 -61.02 -27.35 -3.58
C LYS A 12 -61.58 -28.65 -2.99
N ILE A 13 -60.74 -29.53 -2.41
CA ILE A 13 -61.08 -30.50 -1.33
C ILE A 13 -59.88 -30.68 -0.35
N GLU A 14 -60.18 -30.85 0.95
CA GLU A 14 -59.31 -30.95 2.14
C GLU A 14 -59.05 -32.39 2.65
N SER A 15 -57.93 -32.57 3.41
CA SER A 15 -57.72 -33.45 4.61
C SER A 15 -57.58 -35.00 4.47
N PRO A 16 -57.18 -35.81 5.51
CA PRO A 16 -56.31 -35.64 6.70
C PRO A 16 -55.34 -36.85 7.01
N LEU A 17 -54.77 -36.84 8.22
CA LEU A 17 -53.73 -37.64 8.91
C LEU A 17 -53.90 -39.18 9.09
N SER A 18 -52.74 -39.81 9.40
CA SER A 18 -52.46 -40.81 10.49
C SER A 18 -52.43 -42.32 10.18
N SER A 19 -51.24 -42.95 10.27
CA SER A 19 -50.89 -43.97 11.30
C SER A 19 -49.57 -44.73 11.01
N THR A 20 -48.73 -44.84 12.05
CA THR A 20 -47.54 -45.72 12.25
C THR A 20 -47.97 -47.20 12.49
N PRO A 21 -47.11 -48.27 12.49
CA PRO A 21 -45.78 -48.34 13.13
C PRO A 21 -44.72 -49.39 12.61
N VAL A 22 -43.60 -49.46 13.34
CA VAL A 22 -42.63 -50.59 13.54
C VAL A 22 -41.36 -50.66 12.64
N GLY A 23 -40.18 -50.48 13.27
CA GLY A 23 -38.83 -50.81 12.74
C GLY A 23 -38.42 -52.28 13.00
N PRO A 24 -37.18 -52.75 12.69
CA PRO A 24 -35.95 -52.15 13.23
C PRO A 24 -34.65 -52.24 12.34
N ASN A 25 -33.61 -51.54 12.81
CA ASN A 25 -32.16 -51.77 12.65
C ASN A 25 -31.48 -51.69 11.25
N ILE A 26 -30.53 -50.75 11.07
CA ILE A 26 -29.07 -50.98 10.81
C ILE A 26 -28.34 -49.68 10.37
N ARG A 27 -27.21 -49.40 11.07
CA ARG A 27 -25.94 -48.70 10.74
C ARG A 27 -25.87 -47.26 10.15
N ARG A 28 -25.13 -46.45 10.93
CA ARG A 28 -24.20 -45.34 10.63
C ARG A 28 -23.73 -45.20 9.17
N SER A 29 -23.78 -43.97 8.65
CA SER A 29 -22.67 -43.35 7.90
C SER A 29 -22.84 -41.83 7.82
N ASP A 30 -21.70 -41.16 7.73
CA ASP A 30 -21.43 -39.79 8.13
C ASP A 30 -21.83 -38.70 7.13
N THR A 31 -22.09 -37.51 7.67
CA THR A 31 -22.26 -36.25 6.93
C THR A 31 -20.90 -35.60 6.65
N PRO A 32 -20.63 -35.10 5.42
CA PRO A 32 -19.35 -34.50 5.11
C PRO A 32 -19.27 -33.04 5.62
N LYS A 33 -18.37 -32.81 6.57
CA LYS A 33 -17.97 -31.47 7.03
C LYS A 33 -17.11 -30.78 5.96
N HIS A 34 -17.57 -29.62 5.49
CA HIS A 34 -16.74 -28.63 4.82
C HIS A 34 -15.60 -28.16 5.74
N SER A 35 -14.35 -28.28 5.28
CA SER A 35 -13.19 -27.65 5.92
C SER A 35 -12.35 -26.91 4.89
N THR A 36 -12.26 -25.59 5.07
CA THR A 36 -11.31 -24.68 4.44
C THR A 36 -10.14 -24.52 5.42
N PRO A 37 -8.86 -24.68 5.03
CA PRO A 37 -7.77 -24.53 5.98
C PRO A 37 -7.52 -23.05 6.25
N LEU A 38 -8.01 -22.60 7.41
CA LEU A 38 -7.55 -21.41 8.13
C LEU A 38 -6.30 -21.80 8.92
N ILE A 39 -5.19 -21.10 8.70
CA ILE A 39 -3.97 -21.27 9.48
C ILE A 39 -4.22 -20.66 10.87
N PHE A 40 -4.36 -21.52 11.87
CA PHE A 40 -4.31 -21.20 13.29
C PHE A 40 -2.89 -21.37 13.81
N THR A 41 -2.32 -20.33 14.42
CA THR A 41 -1.27 -20.48 15.43
C THR A 41 -1.95 -20.49 16.80
N ARG A 42 -2.01 -21.67 17.43
CA ARG A 42 -2.15 -21.79 18.90
C ARG A 42 -0.73 -21.94 19.45
N TYR A 43 -0.35 -21.06 20.37
CA TYR A 43 0.67 -21.37 21.37
C TYR A 43 -0.07 -21.54 22.70
N THR A 44 -0.02 -22.76 23.23
CA THR A 44 -0.41 -23.10 24.59
C THR A 44 0.72 -22.74 25.53
N ASP A 45 0.36 -22.17 26.68
CA ASP A 45 1.21 -21.95 27.84
C ASP A 45 1.95 -23.23 28.23
N LEU A 46 3.27 -23.11 28.43
CA LEU A 46 4.06 -24.04 29.21
C LEU A 46 4.96 -23.21 30.14
N ASN A 47 4.51 -23.16 31.38
CA ASN A 47 5.24 -22.72 32.55
C ASN A 47 6.36 -23.74 32.81
N THR A 48 7.61 -23.38 32.54
CA THR A 48 8.76 -24.05 33.16
C THR A 48 9.79 -22.98 33.52
N GLN A 49 9.95 -22.77 34.84
CA GLN A 49 11.08 -22.07 35.42
C GLN A 49 12.36 -22.83 35.06
N THR A 50 13.25 -22.19 34.32
CA THR A 50 14.66 -22.57 34.26
C THR A 50 15.49 -21.31 34.44
N GLN A 51 16.21 -21.27 35.56
CA GLN A 51 17.17 -20.24 35.90
C GLN A 51 18.25 -20.17 34.81
N ILE A 52 18.50 -18.98 34.29
CA ILE A 52 19.64 -18.70 33.41
C ILE A 52 20.65 -17.90 34.22
N THR A 53 21.78 -18.55 34.51
CA THR A 53 23.04 -17.93 34.92
C THR A 53 23.68 -17.19 33.74
N PRO A 54 24.28 -16.00 33.92
CA PRO A 54 24.95 -15.30 32.84
C PRO A 54 26.30 -15.95 32.53
N ILE A 55 26.46 -16.43 31.29
CA ILE A 55 27.73 -16.89 30.74
C ILE A 55 28.47 -15.68 30.15
N SER A 56 29.72 -15.54 30.59
CA SER A 56 30.73 -14.56 30.18
C SER A 56 31.00 -14.58 28.68
N LEU A 57 30.95 -13.39 28.04
CA LEU A 57 31.58 -13.16 26.73
C LEU A 57 33.09 -13.06 26.91
N SER A 58 33.79 -14.17 26.72
CA SER A 58 35.22 -14.17 26.39
C SER A 58 35.55 -15.35 25.50
N SER A 59 35.60 -15.13 24.19
CA SER A 59 36.54 -15.78 23.27
C SER A 59 36.16 -15.42 21.83
N MET A 60 36.93 -14.53 21.22
CA MET A 60 37.35 -14.55 19.80
C MET A 60 37.97 -13.19 19.51
N LEU A 61 39.30 -13.13 19.58
CA LEU A 61 40.17 -12.22 18.82
C LEU A 61 41.61 -12.65 19.14
N GLN A 62 42.13 -13.57 18.32
CA GLN A 62 43.56 -13.79 18.18
C GLN A 62 44.06 -12.98 16.98
N ASN A 63 45.29 -12.47 17.13
CA ASN A 63 46.18 -11.85 16.15
C ASN A 63 46.04 -10.33 15.91
N ASN A 64 46.81 -9.53 16.66
CA ASN A 64 48.04 -8.94 16.12
C ASN A 64 48.88 -8.21 17.21
N GLN A 65 50.18 -8.12 16.91
CA GLN A 65 51.30 -7.87 17.82
C GLN A 65 51.41 -6.46 18.43
N LYS A 66 51.89 -6.45 19.68
CA LYS A 66 52.84 -5.53 20.38
C LYS A 66 52.73 -4.01 20.17
N CYS A 67 52.49 -3.28 21.28
CA CYS A 67 53.52 -2.48 21.97
C CYS A 67 53.00 -1.83 23.28
N GLY A 68 53.71 -2.07 24.40
CA GLY A 68 54.00 -1.14 25.51
C GLY A 68 52.88 -0.64 26.45
N ALA A 69 52.91 -1.09 27.72
CA ALA A 69 52.26 -0.44 28.88
C ALA A 69 53.18 0.63 29.52
N PRO A 70 52.71 1.49 30.46
CA PRO A 70 52.72 1.08 31.89
C PRO A 70 51.56 1.57 32.80
N GLN A 71 51.15 0.65 33.68
CA GLN A 71 50.80 0.71 35.13
C GLN A 71 49.97 1.86 35.80
N GLY A 72 48.77 1.47 36.26
CA GLY A 72 48.24 1.59 37.65
C GLY A 72 47.69 2.94 38.19
N PRO A 73 46.90 2.97 39.30
CA PRO A 73 46.45 1.87 40.18
C PRO A 73 44.92 1.76 40.41
N GLN A 74 44.56 0.64 41.06
CA GLN A 74 43.25 0.18 41.54
C GLN A 74 42.67 1.07 42.65
N PHE A 75 41.33 1.03 42.89
CA PHE A 75 40.73 0.72 44.20
C PHE A 75 39.18 0.67 44.17
N LEU A 76 38.67 -0.49 44.66
CA LEU A 76 37.48 -0.77 45.51
C LEU A 76 36.04 -0.36 45.12
N ASP A 77 35.21 -1.39 44.94
CA ASP A 77 33.77 -1.44 45.28
C ASP A 77 33.56 -1.37 46.81
N PRO A 78 32.38 -0.91 47.29
CA PRO A 78 31.41 -1.91 47.76
C PRO A 78 29.94 -1.63 47.43
N ALA A 79 29.21 -2.74 47.36
CA ALA A 79 27.77 -2.89 47.25
C ALA A 79 26.97 -2.29 48.43
N LEU A 80 25.70 -1.90 48.21
CA LEU A 80 24.52 -2.59 48.74
C LEU A 80 23.17 -1.91 48.41
N ASN A 81 22.18 -2.79 48.26
CA ASN A 81 20.76 -2.61 47.97
C ASN A 81 19.99 -1.61 48.85
N LEU A 82 18.89 -1.03 48.33
CA LEU A 82 17.56 -1.01 48.97
C LEU A 82 16.47 -0.41 48.07
N GLU A 83 15.30 -1.04 48.09
CA GLU A 83 14.02 -0.66 47.45
C GLU A 83 13.24 0.43 48.28
N PRO A 84 12.08 0.97 47.81
CA PRO A 84 11.69 2.40 47.87
C PRO A 84 10.83 2.79 49.10
N PRO A 85 10.51 4.09 49.37
CA PRO A 85 9.25 4.69 48.84
C PRO A 85 9.13 6.26 48.75
N LEU A 86 8.10 6.71 48.03
CA LEU A 86 7.19 7.89 48.21
C LEU A 86 7.68 9.35 48.45
N ASN A 87 7.22 10.22 47.52
CA ASN A 87 6.72 11.61 47.62
C ASN A 87 7.59 12.83 48.02
N SER A 88 7.41 13.87 47.18
CA SER A 88 7.54 15.33 47.39
C SER A 88 8.89 16.04 47.12
N SER A 89 8.80 16.91 46.10
CA SER A 89 9.45 18.21 45.87
C SER A 89 10.95 18.44 46.08
N SER A 90 11.53 19.07 45.03
CA SER A 90 12.68 19.99 44.99
C SER A 90 14.01 19.43 44.49
N GLY A 91 14.61 20.15 43.53
CA GLY A 91 16.06 20.37 43.46
C GLY A 91 16.92 19.42 42.63
N SER A 92 17.31 19.91 41.44
CA SER A 92 18.64 19.78 40.81
C SER A 92 19.21 18.42 40.36
N SER A 93 19.27 18.27 39.04
CA SER A 93 20.51 18.14 38.24
C SER A 93 21.50 17.02 38.57
N SER A 94 21.33 15.82 38.00
CA SER A 94 22.46 14.89 37.78
C SER A 94 22.09 13.74 36.83
N ALA A 95 22.03 14.01 35.51
CA ALA A 95 22.13 12.98 34.48
C ALA A 95 22.43 13.63 33.11
N SER A 96 23.56 14.32 32.96
CA SER A 96 23.98 14.86 31.66
C SER A 96 25.50 15.01 31.49
N LEU A 97 26.28 14.06 32.03
CA LEU A 97 27.75 14.10 31.88
C LEU A 97 28.33 12.83 31.25
N THR A 98 27.67 11.67 31.38
CA THR A 98 28.20 10.42 30.82
C THR A 98 28.02 10.30 29.30
N TYR A 99 26.99 10.96 28.73
CA TYR A 99 26.75 10.95 27.27
C TYR A 99 27.68 11.90 26.52
N ILE A 100 28.06 13.03 27.14
CA ILE A 100 28.93 14.06 26.54
C ILE A 100 30.37 13.53 26.38
N VAL A 101 30.86 12.70 27.29
CA VAL A 101 32.23 12.14 27.23
C VAL A 101 32.39 11.12 26.10
N TYR A 102 31.33 10.36 25.77
CA TYR A 102 31.38 9.41 24.66
C TYR A 102 31.34 10.12 23.30
N THR A 103 30.62 11.24 23.19
CA THR A 103 30.56 12.02 21.94
C THR A 103 31.83 12.85 21.71
N LEU A 104 32.47 13.38 22.75
CA LEU A 104 33.73 14.15 22.61
C LEU A 104 34.96 13.31 22.27
N LYS A 105 34.96 12.00 22.59
CA LYS A 105 36.04 11.09 22.19
C LYS A 105 35.98 10.65 20.72
N LEU A 106 34.81 10.74 20.08
CA LEU A 106 34.63 10.51 18.65
C LEU A 106 34.95 11.76 17.80
N VAL A 107 35.03 12.94 18.41
CA VAL A 107 35.33 14.22 17.72
C VAL A 107 36.76 14.74 17.98
N SER A 108 37.53 14.13 18.90
CA SER A 108 38.88 14.60 19.26
C SER A 108 40.06 13.77 18.74
N THR A 109 39.85 12.78 17.86
CA THR A 109 40.95 12.13 17.13
C THR A 109 40.94 12.57 15.67
N SER A 110 41.22 13.84 15.42
CA SER A 110 41.52 14.37 14.08
C SER A 110 42.25 15.70 14.23
N ARG A 111 43.55 15.65 14.54
CA ARG A 111 44.57 16.66 14.20
C ARG A 111 45.94 16.24 14.72
N ALA A 112 46.66 15.49 13.91
CA ALA A 112 48.10 15.64 13.78
C ALA A 112 48.33 15.94 12.30
N ALA A 113 48.91 17.10 12.02
CA ALA A 113 49.13 17.62 10.68
C ALA A 113 50.34 16.92 10.02
N CYS A 114 50.20 16.54 8.76
CA CYS A 114 51.28 16.57 7.77
C CYS A 114 50.68 17.10 6.45
N SER A 115 51.35 18.10 5.91
CA SER A 115 51.09 18.82 4.66
C SER A 115 51.22 17.93 3.42
N ASP A 116 50.35 18.12 2.43
CA ASP A 116 50.76 17.98 1.04
C ASP A 116 49.91 18.86 0.12
N GLU A 117 50.59 19.53 -0.82
CA GLU A 117 50.00 20.39 -1.84
C GLU A 117 49.25 19.54 -2.89
N ASN A 118 47.98 19.88 -3.14
CA ASN A 118 47.14 19.61 -4.33
C ASN A 118 45.69 19.28 -3.93
N ASP A 119 44.86 20.32 -3.76
CA ASP A 119 43.41 20.19 -3.68
C ASP A 119 42.77 20.98 -4.85
N PRO A 120 42.04 20.33 -5.77
CA PRO A 120 41.53 20.97 -7.00
C PRO A 120 40.24 21.81 -6.80
N PHE A 121 39.85 22.14 -5.58
CA PHE A 121 38.62 22.88 -5.31
C PHE A 121 38.86 24.30 -4.78
N ASN A 122 39.38 25.19 -5.63
CA ASN A 122 39.36 26.63 -5.37
C ASN A 122 38.75 27.37 -6.57
N PRO A 123 37.64 28.13 -6.42
CA PRO A 123 36.97 28.78 -7.54
C PRO A 123 37.63 30.12 -7.84
N VAL A 124 38.52 30.17 -8.83
CA VAL A 124 39.05 31.44 -9.36
C VAL A 124 38.33 31.78 -10.66
N ARG A 125 37.72 32.97 -10.65
CA ARG A 125 37.18 33.72 -11.80
C ARG A 125 38.20 33.82 -12.93
N LEU A 126 37.79 33.70 -14.19
CA LEU A 126 38.35 34.43 -15.36
C LEU A 126 37.35 34.26 -16.53
N SER A 127 36.68 35.31 -16.98
CA SER A 127 37.10 36.28 -18.01
C SER A 127 37.18 35.67 -19.42
N SER A 128 36.33 36.21 -20.30
CA SER A 128 36.22 35.92 -21.72
C SER A 128 37.43 36.41 -22.52
N SER A 129 37.96 35.56 -23.40
CA SER A 129 38.71 36.00 -24.57
C SER A 129 38.57 35.00 -25.72
N THR A 130 38.07 35.53 -26.83
CA THR A 130 37.95 34.94 -28.16
C THR A 130 39.31 34.87 -28.84
N SER A 131 39.65 33.74 -29.49
CA SER A 131 40.46 33.76 -30.71
C SER A 131 40.46 32.44 -31.49
N THR A 132 40.24 32.64 -32.78
CA THR A 132 40.27 31.83 -34.01
C THR A 132 41.35 30.74 -34.20
N ALA A 133 40.86 29.65 -34.82
CA ALA A 133 41.38 28.87 -35.96
C ALA A 133 42.78 28.22 -35.92
N THR A 134 42.82 26.92 -36.22
CA THR A 134 43.43 26.40 -37.46
C THR A 134 43.13 24.90 -37.62
N ALA A 135 42.86 24.50 -38.87
CA ALA A 135 42.71 23.11 -39.29
C ALA A 135 44.07 22.54 -39.71
N THR A 136 44.35 21.30 -39.31
CA THR A 136 45.38 20.47 -39.95
C THR A 136 44.90 19.03 -40.04
N ASN A 137 44.87 18.52 -41.28
CA ASN A 137 44.66 17.13 -41.65
C ASN A 137 45.86 16.28 -41.23
N ILE A 138 45.60 15.11 -40.62
CA ILE A 138 46.49 13.96 -40.72
C ILE A 138 45.65 12.73 -41.09
N THR A 139 46.05 12.13 -42.20
CA THR A 139 45.52 10.96 -42.87
C THR A 139 45.77 9.66 -42.10
N ALA A 140 44.75 8.80 -42.13
CA ALA A 140 44.77 7.35 -42.28
C ALA A 140 45.79 6.53 -41.46
N VAL A 141 45.29 5.91 -40.39
CA VAL A 141 45.64 4.54 -40.05
C VAL A 141 44.32 3.76 -40.04
N GLN A 142 44.14 2.91 -41.05
CA GLN A 142 43.13 1.86 -41.04
C GLN A 142 43.47 0.91 -39.91
N ASP A 143 42.59 0.81 -38.91
CA ASP A 143 42.64 -0.31 -37.98
C ASP A 143 41.29 -1.02 -37.91
N ARG A 144 41.39 -2.34 -37.96
CA ARG A 144 40.37 -3.32 -38.30
C ARG A 144 39.49 -3.65 -37.10
N THR A 145 38.55 -2.78 -36.75
CA THR A 145 37.58 -3.06 -35.67
C THR A 145 36.13 -2.69 -35.97
N ALA A 146 35.78 -2.47 -37.24
CA ALA A 146 34.41 -2.10 -37.64
C ALA A 146 33.45 -3.29 -37.91
N GLU A 147 33.73 -4.50 -37.40
CA GLU A 147 32.87 -5.69 -37.64
C GLU A 147 32.28 -6.36 -36.38
N VAL A 148 32.40 -5.78 -35.18
CA VAL A 148 31.79 -6.37 -33.96
C VAL A 148 30.87 -5.40 -33.18
N LEU A 149 30.34 -4.38 -33.85
CA LEU A 149 29.30 -3.49 -33.28
C LEU A 149 28.06 -3.43 -34.18
N GLN A 150 27.56 -4.58 -34.60
CA GLN A 150 26.13 -4.74 -34.92
C GLN A 150 25.39 -5.30 -33.70
N LEU A 151 25.41 -4.55 -32.60
CA LEU A 151 24.30 -4.66 -31.65
C LEU A 151 23.17 -3.83 -32.25
N THR A 152 22.14 -4.54 -32.72
CA THR A 152 20.82 -4.04 -33.08
C THR A 152 20.51 -2.65 -32.52
N THR A 153 20.60 -1.65 -33.38
CA THR A 153 20.00 -0.33 -33.16
C THR A 153 18.49 -0.52 -33.05
N HIS A 154 18.02 -0.79 -31.84
CA HIS A 154 16.63 -0.52 -31.50
C HIS A 154 16.39 0.95 -31.79
N GLN A 155 15.40 1.26 -32.62
CA GLN A 155 14.88 2.60 -32.77
C GLN A 155 14.69 3.19 -31.37
N PRO A 156 15.17 4.42 -31.09
CA PRO A 156 14.91 5.05 -29.81
C PRO A 156 13.40 5.11 -29.64
N ILE A 157 12.91 4.58 -28.51
CA ILE A 157 11.56 4.89 -28.02
C ILE A 157 11.44 6.40 -28.14
N ASN A 158 10.37 6.90 -28.75
CA ASN A 158 10.19 8.34 -28.93
C ASN A 158 10.20 9.01 -27.52
N GLU A 159 11.37 9.50 -27.08
CA GLU A 159 11.66 9.91 -25.70
C GLU A 159 10.83 11.11 -25.26
N ASN A 160 10.18 11.79 -26.22
CA ASN A 160 9.44 13.02 -26.00
C ASN A 160 7.99 12.85 -25.54
N HIS A 161 7.46 11.62 -25.43
CA HIS A 161 6.09 11.41 -24.93
C HIS A 161 6.08 10.93 -23.47
N PRO A 162 5.21 11.49 -22.60
CA PRO A 162 5.00 11.00 -21.24
C PRO A 162 4.62 9.52 -21.22
N THR A 163 4.97 8.80 -20.14
CA THR A 163 4.54 7.41 -19.96
C THR A 163 3.02 7.30 -20.03
N GLU A 164 2.53 6.40 -20.87
CA GLU A 164 1.12 6.05 -21.02
C GLU A 164 0.84 4.62 -20.55
N ILE A 165 -0.44 4.26 -20.42
CA ILE A 165 -0.84 2.90 -20.01
C ILE A 165 -0.29 1.81 -20.94
N ASN A 166 -0.14 2.13 -22.22
CA ASN A 166 0.41 1.23 -23.21
C ASN A 166 1.92 1.01 -23.07
N ASP A 167 2.63 1.79 -22.26
CA ASP A 167 4.06 1.59 -21.98
C ASP A 167 4.30 0.63 -20.80
N ILE A 168 3.22 0.21 -20.13
CA ILE A 168 3.24 -0.61 -18.92
C ILE A 168 2.85 -2.04 -19.27
N VAL A 169 3.53 -3.01 -18.67
CA VAL A 169 3.14 -4.43 -18.73
C VAL A 169 2.91 -4.98 -17.33
N PHE A 170 1.72 -5.50 -17.08
CA PHE A 170 1.35 -6.08 -15.79
C PHE A 170 1.71 -7.57 -15.72
N GLY A 171 2.51 -7.97 -14.73
CA GLY A 171 2.71 -9.36 -14.34
C GLY A 171 1.88 -9.67 -13.10
N ILE A 172 0.77 -10.39 -13.27
CA ILE A 172 -0.17 -10.67 -12.18
C ILE A 172 0.13 -12.05 -11.60
N ALA A 173 0.53 -12.10 -10.34
CA ALA A 173 0.77 -13.34 -9.63
C ALA A 173 -0.55 -13.97 -9.20
N ALA A 174 -0.79 -15.20 -9.65
CA ALA A 174 -2.01 -15.92 -9.32
C ALA A 174 -1.72 -17.36 -8.88
N SER A 175 -2.74 -18.03 -8.37
CA SER A 175 -2.73 -19.48 -8.16
C SER A 175 -3.96 -20.14 -8.77
N ALA A 176 -3.78 -21.30 -9.38
CA ALA A 176 -4.88 -22.06 -9.98
C ALA A 176 -5.93 -22.44 -8.93
N LYS A 177 -5.53 -22.59 -7.66
CA LYS A 177 -6.42 -22.87 -6.54
C LYS A 177 -7.42 -21.74 -6.27
N LEU A 178 -6.97 -20.48 -6.32
CA LEU A 178 -7.80 -19.31 -5.99
C LEU A 178 -8.38 -18.62 -7.23
N TRP A 179 -7.91 -19.00 -8.41
CA TRP A 179 -8.23 -18.38 -9.70
C TRP A 179 -9.73 -18.20 -9.95
N LYS A 180 -10.56 -19.22 -9.67
CA LYS A 180 -12.02 -19.17 -9.89
C LYS A 180 -12.67 -17.98 -9.18
N GLN A 181 -12.20 -17.66 -7.98
CA GLN A 181 -12.72 -16.56 -7.17
C GLN A 181 -12.02 -15.23 -7.51
N ARG A 182 -10.69 -15.23 -7.48
CA ARG A 182 -9.88 -13.99 -7.52
C ARG A 182 -9.81 -13.32 -8.89
N LYS A 183 -10.02 -14.07 -9.99
CA LYS A 183 -10.11 -13.47 -11.33
C LYS A 183 -11.17 -12.37 -11.43
N ASN A 184 -12.19 -12.40 -10.58
CA ASN A 184 -13.23 -11.37 -10.56
C ASN A 184 -12.72 -10.01 -10.07
N TYR A 185 -11.63 -9.94 -9.29
CA TYR A 185 -11.00 -8.67 -8.93
C TYR A 185 -10.28 -8.06 -10.13
N ILE A 186 -9.56 -8.89 -10.91
CA ILE A 186 -8.82 -8.46 -12.11
C ILE A 186 -9.78 -7.85 -13.16
N LYS A 187 -10.95 -8.47 -13.37
CA LYS A 187 -11.99 -7.98 -14.28
C LYS A 187 -12.49 -6.56 -13.98
N LEU A 188 -12.28 -6.07 -12.75
CA LEU A 188 -12.74 -4.75 -12.35
C LEU A 188 -11.90 -3.63 -12.95
N TRP A 189 -10.60 -3.85 -13.11
CA TRP A 189 -9.64 -2.81 -13.46
C TRP A 189 -8.88 -3.07 -14.76
N TYR A 190 -8.71 -4.33 -15.16
CA TYR A 190 -8.00 -4.67 -16.39
C TYR A 190 -8.86 -4.41 -17.64
N LYS A 191 -8.26 -3.80 -18.67
CA LYS A 191 -8.91 -3.48 -19.95
C LYS A 191 -8.12 -4.13 -21.10
N PRO A 192 -8.54 -5.29 -21.64
CA PRO A 192 -7.73 -6.06 -22.60
C PRO A 192 -7.38 -5.30 -23.88
N ASN A 193 -8.25 -4.39 -24.35
CA ASN A 193 -8.02 -3.65 -25.59
C ASN A 193 -7.03 -2.47 -25.45
N SER A 194 -6.69 -2.07 -24.23
CA SER A 194 -5.86 -0.88 -23.97
C SER A 194 -4.75 -1.12 -22.95
N MET A 195 -4.59 -2.35 -22.48
CA MET A 195 -3.62 -2.70 -21.45
C MET A 195 -2.90 -3.98 -21.84
N ARG A 196 -1.65 -4.08 -21.40
CA ARG A 196 -0.81 -5.25 -21.62
C ARG A 196 -0.58 -5.93 -20.28
N GLY A 197 -0.94 -7.19 -20.15
CA GLY A 197 -0.71 -7.92 -18.92
C GLY A 197 -0.73 -9.43 -19.12
N ILE A 198 -0.17 -10.15 -18.17
CA ILE A 198 -0.12 -11.61 -18.15
C ILE A 198 -0.44 -12.08 -16.73
N VAL A 199 -1.34 -13.04 -16.63
CA VAL A 199 -1.59 -13.77 -15.39
C VAL A 199 -0.65 -14.97 -15.34
N TRP A 200 0.20 -15.03 -14.33
CA TRP A 200 1.16 -16.11 -14.11
C TRP A 200 0.67 -17.08 -13.04
N LEU A 201 0.34 -18.31 -13.47
CA LEU A 201 -0.16 -19.38 -12.61
C LEU A 201 0.91 -20.43 -12.32
N ASP A 202 0.65 -21.23 -11.29
CA ASP A 202 1.40 -22.44 -10.93
C ASP A 202 1.05 -23.66 -11.80
N ARG A 203 -0.16 -23.70 -12.36
CA ARG A 203 -0.65 -24.78 -13.23
C ARG A 203 -1.83 -24.33 -14.09
N GLN A 204 -2.18 -25.15 -15.08
CA GLN A 204 -3.27 -24.87 -16.02
C GLN A 204 -4.65 -24.79 -15.33
N VAL A 205 -5.52 -23.96 -15.89
CA VAL A 205 -6.92 -23.75 -15.46
C VAL A 205 -7.87 -23.87 -16.67
N GLU A 206 -9.16 -24.09 -16.41
CA GLU A 206 -10.15 -24.41 -17.44
C GLU A 206 -10.60 -23.20 -18.31
N ASP A 207 -10.18 -21.98 -18.00
CA ASP A 207 -10.59 -20.79 -18.75
C ASP A 207 -9.91 -20.73 -20.13
N ARG A 208 -10.57 -21.29 -21.16
CA ARG A 208 -10.05 -21.44 -22.52
C ARG A 208 -9.97 -20.13 -23.33
N ASN A 209 -10.73 -19.10 -22.96
CA ASN A 209 -10.72 -17.77 -23.61
C ASN A 209 -10.73 -16.65 -22.55
N PRO A 210 -9.60 -16.36 -21.89
CA PRO A 210 -9.52 -15.32 -20.87
C PRO A 210 -9.80 -13.92 -21.44
N GLU A 211 -9.34 -13.62 -22.66
CA GLU A 211 -9.52 -12.31 -23.30
C GLU A 211 -10.99 -11.97 -23.52
N GLY A 212 -11.78 -12.93 -24.02
CA GLY A 212 -13.23 -12.79 -24.16
C GLY A 212 -13.98 -12.62 -22.83
N LEU A 213 -13.33 -12.88 -21.70
CA LEU A 213 -13.87 -12.69 -20.34
C LEU A 213 -13.40 -11.39 -19.68
N GLY A 214 -12.71 -10.51 -20.42
CA GLY A 214 -12.15 -9.29 -19.88
C GLY A 214 -10.89 -9.50 -19.03
N LEU A 215 -10.19 -10.63 -19.22
CA LEU A 215 -9.00 -11.00 -18.45
C LEU A 215 -7.73 -10.92 -19.31
N PRO A 216 -6.55 -10.72 -18.70
CA PRO A 216 -5.28 -10.86 -19.40
C PRO A 216 -5.03 -12.31 -19.82
N PRO A 217 -4.19 -12.55 -20.85
CA PRO A 217 -3.68 -13.88 -21.18
C PRO A 217 -3.06 -14.58 -19.98
N ILE A 218 -3.17 -15.90 -19.95
CA ILE A 218 -2.65 -16.76 -18.89
C ILE A 218 -1.36 -17.44 -19.35
N LYS A 219 -0.34 -17.48 -18.48
CA LYS A 219 0.88 -18.28 -18.64
C LYS A 219 1.16 -19.09 -17.38
N ILE A 220 1.87 -20.19 -17.56
CA ILE A 220 2.38 -21.01 -16.46
C ILE A 220 3.81 -20.58 -16.17
N SER A 221 4.11 -20.36 -14.90
CA SER A 221 5.46 -19.98 -14.48
C SER A 221 6.46 -21.09 -14.80
N GLY A 222 7.69 -20.73 -15.16
CA GLY A 222 8.74 -21.68 -15.48
C GLY A 222 9.09 -22.61 -14.31
N ASP A 223 9.75 -23.74 -14.62
CA ASP A 223 10.18 -24.69 -13.60
C ASP A 223 11.12 -24.04 -12.57
N THR A 224 10.91 -24.40 -11.31
CA THR A 224 11.68 -23.92 -10.15
C THR A 224 12.20 -25.09 -9.29
N SER A 225 12.13 -26.33 -9.77
CA SER A 225 12.63 -27.53 -9.08
C SER A 225 14.11 -27.39 -8.67
N GLY A 226 14.94 -26.78 -9.51
CA GLY A 226 16.37 -26.59 -9.27
C GLY A 226 16.77 -25.55 -8.20
N PHE A 227 15.82 -24.81 -7.62
CA PHE A 227 16.13 -23.83 -6.57
C PHE A 227 15.96 -24.44 -5.17
N ALA A 228 16.92 -24.27 -4.28
CA ALA A 228 16.75 -24.65 -2.88
C ALA A 228 15.70 -23.76 -2.19
N TYR A 229 14.89 -24.34 -1.29
CA TYR A 229 13.97 -23.61 -0.42
C TYR A 229 14.03 -24.21 0.98
N THR A 230 14.57 -23.46 1.94
CA THR A 230 14.85 -23.96 3.30
C THR A 230 13.98 -23.30 4.37
N ASN A 231 13.21 -22.26 4.01
CA ASN A 231 12.30 -21.61 4.95
C ASN A 231 11.15 -22.56 5.32
N LYS A 232 10.93 -22.76 6.63
CA LYS A 232 9.91 -23.68 7.15
C LYS A 232 8.52 -23.06 7.29
N GLN A 233 8.42 -21.73 7.28
CA GLN A 233 7.17 -21.00 7.51
C GLN A 233 6.53 -20.52 6.20
N GLY A 234 7.33 -20.22 5.19
CA GLY A 234 6.83 -19.77 3.89
C GLY A 234 6.48 -20.92 2.95
N HIS A 235 6.08 -20.56 1.72
CA HIS A 235 5.70 -21.52 0.69
C HIS A 235 6.65 -21.47 -0.51
N ARG A 236 7.04 -22.63 -1.05
CA ARG A 236 7.98 -22.76 -2.17
C ARG A 236 7.54 -22.01 -3.44
N SER A 237 6.22 -21.78 -3.61
CA SER A 237 5.69 -20.97 -4.73
C SER A 237 6.24 -19.53 -4.76
N ALA A 238 6.77 -19.02 -3.64
CA ALA A 238 7.46 -17.73 -3.59
C ALA A 238 8.58 -17.60 -4.65
N ILE A 239 9.25 -18.72 -4.98
CA ILE A 239 10.32 -18.73 -5.98
C ILE A 239 9.77 -18.37 -7.36
N ARG A 240 8.72 -19.03 -7.82
CA ARG A 240 8.11 -18.71 -9.12
C ARG A 240 7.52 -17.30 -9.16
N ILE A 241 6.92 -16.84 -8.06
CA ILE A 241 6.31 -15.50 -7.99
C ILE A 241 7.40 -14.43 -8.13
N SER A 242 8.55 -14.59 -7.47
CA SER A 242 9.66 -13.65 -7.60
C SER A 242 10.18 -13.52 -9.04
N ARG A 243 10.06 -14.57 -9.87
CA ARG A 243 10.55 -14.58 -11.25
C ARG A 243 9.60 -13.94 -12.26
N ILE A 244 8.37 -13.56 -11.87
CA ILE A 244 7.33 -13.05 -12.79
C ILE A 244 7.80 -11.86 -13.63
N VAL A 245 8.53 -10.90 -13.05
CA VAL A 245 9.04 -9.74 -13.80
C VAL A 245 10.01 -10.19 -14.90
N SER A 246 10.97 -11.06 -14.56
CA SER A 246 11.94 -11.59 -15.52
C SER A 246 11.28 -12.50 -16.57
N GLU A 247 10.30 -13.31 -16.18
CA GLU A 247 9.54 -14.15 -17.11
C GLU A 247 8.69 -13.31 -18.07
N THR A 248 8.09 -12.22 -17.59
CA THR A 248 7.35 -11.26 -18.41
C THR A 248 8.28 -10.53 -19.39
N LEU A 249 9.48 -10.12 -18.94
CA LEU A 249 10.49 -9.52 -19.80
C LEU A 249 10.90 -10.46 -20.95
N ARG A 250 11.07 -11.76 -20.67
CA ARG A 250 11.48 -12.77 -21.67
C ARG A 250 10.45 -12.97 -22.79
N LEU A 251 9.23 -12.45 -22.64
CA LEU A 251 8.24 -12.43 -23.73
C LEU A 251 8.62 -11.50 -24.88
N GLY A 252 9.60 -10.60 -24.69
CA GLY A 252 10.13 -9.76 -25.77
C GLY A 252 9.14 -8.71 -26.28
N LEU A 253 8.21 -8.27 -25.43
CA LEU A 253 7.27 -7.20 -25.76
C LEU A 253 8.04 -5.90 -26.09
N LYS A 254 7.63 -5.24 -27.18
CA LYS A 254 8.22 -3.99 -27.64
C LYS A 254 7.68 -2.79 -26.84
N ASP A 255 8.45 -1.71 -26.82
CA ASP A 255 8.03 -0.41 -26.27
C ASP A 255 7.49 -0.53 -24.83
N VAL A 256 8.25 -1.22 -23.99
CA VAL A 256 7.96 -1.36 -22.56
C VAL A 256 8.86 -0.40 -21.78
N ARG A 257 8.25 0.46 -20.98
CA ARG A 257 8.96 1.35 -20.04
C ARG A 257 8.95 0.79 -18.63
N TRP A 258 7.86 0.12 -18.23
CA TRP A 258 7.65 -0.35 -16.87
C TRP A 258 7.04 -1.76 -16.85
N PHE A 259 7.57 -2.61 -15.97
CA PHE A 259 6.92 -3.85 -15.55
C PHE A 259 6.27 -3.62 -14.19
N VAL A 260 4.97 -3.92 -14.07
CA VAL A 260 4.22 -3.74 -12.83
C VAL A 260 3.79 -5.10 -12.33
N MET A 261 4.16 -5.43 -11.10
CA MET A 261 3.76 -6.66 -10.43
C MET A 261 2.59 -6.36 -9.48
N GLY A 262 1.64 -7.29 -9.39
CA GLY A 262 0.64 -7.33 -8.32
C GLY A 262 0.02 -8.72 -8.19
N ASP A 263 -0.65 -8.99 -7.08
CA ASP A 263 -1.35 -10.25 -6.84
C ASP A 263 -2.76 -10.28 -7.46
N ASP A 264 -3.34 -11.48 -7.60
CA ASP A 264 -4.67 -11.70 -8.16
C ASP A 264 -5.84 -11.15 -7.32
N ASP A 265 -5.57 -10.70 -6.10
CA ASP A 265 -6.48 -9.93 -5.23
C ASP A 265 -6.04 -8.47 -5.02
N THR A 266 -5.18 -7.96 -5.90
CA THR A 266 -4.79 -6.54 -5.97
C THR A 266 -5.67 -5.81 -6.98
N VAL A 267 -6.22 -4.66 -6.57
CA VAL A 267 -6.99 -3.78 -7.47
C VAL A 267 -6.20 -2.50 -7.73
N PHE A 268 -5.95 -2.22 -9.01
CA PHE A 268 -5.22 -1.03 -9.46
C PHE A 268 -6.17 0.10 -9.88
N ILE A 269 -5.86 1.32 -9.46
CA ILE A 269 -6.37 2.56 -10.07
C ILE A 269 -5.38 2.97 -11.16
N THR A 270 -5.55 2.41 -12.35
CA THR A 270 -4.52 2.42 -13.42
C THR A 270 -4.11 3.83 -13.86
N ASP A 271 -5.05 4.77 -13.90
CA ASP A 271 -4.74 6.16 -14.27
C ASP A 271 -3.83 6.83 -13.22
N ASN A 272 -4.00 6.47 -11.94
CA ASN A 272 -3.15 6.98 -10.86
C ASN A 272 -1.77 6.33 -10.89
N LEU A 273 -1.68 5.03 -11.23
CA LEU A 273 -0.40 4.37 -11.49
C LEU A 273 0.38 5.09 -12.61
N VAL A 274 -0.27 5.39 -13.74
CA VAL A 274 0.35 6.12 -14.85
C VAL A 274 0.86 7.49 -14.39
N ARG A 275 0.05 8.24 -13.63
CA ARG A 275 0.49 9.54 -13.06
C ARG A 275 1.71 9.40 -12.16
N VAL A 276 1.77 8.35 -11.34
CA VAL A 276 2.93 8.09 -10.48
C VAL A 276 4.18 7.81 -11.32
N LEU A 277 4.07 6.92 -12.32
CA LEU A 277 5.23 6.52 -13.13
C LEU A 277 5.75 7.63 -14.04
N ARG A 278 4.90 8.58 -14.46
CA ARG A 278 5.32 9.77 -15.23
C ARG A 278 6.31 10.68 -14.48
N LYS A 279 6.40 10.57 -13.15
CA LYS A 279 7.35 11.35 -12.34
C LYS A 279 8.80 10.90 -12.52
N TYR A 280 9.02 9.70 -13.06
CA TYR A 280 10.33 9.05 -13.06
C TYR A 280 10.84 8.83 -14.48
N ASP A 281 12.14 9.05 -14.66
CA ASP A 281 12.83 8.72 -15.90
C ASP A 281 12.92 7.20 -16.06
N HIS A 282 12.08 6.64 -16.93
CA HIS A 282 11.99 5.20 -17.15
C HIS A 282 13.26 4.59 -17.77
N THR A 283 14.23 5.40 -18.19
CA THR A 283 15.52 4.95 -18.70
C THR A 283 16.55 4.67 -17.58
N GLN A 284 16.25 5.06 -16.34
CA GLN A 284 17.07 4.80 -15.16
C GLN A 284 16.59 3.55 -14.39
N TYR A 285 17.33 3.19 -13.34
CA TYR A 285 16.94 2.09 -12.45
C TYR A 285 15.99 2.54 -11.35
N TYR A 286 14.75 2.12 -11.47
CA TYR A 286 13.71 2.39 -10.48
C TYR A 286 12.98 1.12 -10.05
N TYR A 287 12.94 0.92 -8.73
CA TYR A 287 12.08 -0.05 -8.03
C TYR A 287 11.10 0.74 -7.17
N ILE A 288 9.85 0.86 -7.62
CA ILE A 288 8.84 1.77 -7.05
C ILE A 288 7.72 0.96 -6.41
N GLY A 289 7.36 1.27 -5.17
CA GLY A 289 6.25 0.64 -4.47
C GLY A 289 6.13 1.17 -3.05
N SER A 290 5.58 0.39 -2.12
CA SER A 290 5.49 0.79 -0.72
C SER A 290 5.68 -0.36 0.25
N LEU A 291 5.80 0.02 1.50
CA LEU A 291 5.92 -0.85 2.66
C LEU A 291 4.56 -1.42 3.07
N SER A 292 4.59 -2.37 4.00
CA SER A 292 3.40 -2.81 4.71
C SER A 292 2.94 -1.77 5.72
N GLU A 293 1.63 -1.67 5.92
CA GLU A 293 1.00 -0.93 7.01
C GLU A 293 1.39 -1.49 8.39
N SER A 294 1.94 -2.71 8.47
CA SER A 294 2.43 -3.32 9.70
C SER A 294 3.91 -3.04 9.94
N HIS A 295 4.21 -2.37 11.06
CA HIS A 295 5.58 -2.09 11.53
C HIS A 295 6.40 -3.38 11.69
N LEU A 296 5.79 -4.41 12.31
CA LEU A 296 6.46 -5.68 12.56
C LEU A 296 6.78 -6.43 11.26
N GLN A 297 5.87 -6.42 10.27
CA GLN A 297 6.17 -7.01 8.97
C GLN A 297 7.39 -6.33 8.34
N ASN A 298 7.48 -5.01 8.40
CA ASN A 298 8.61 -4.26 7.83
C ASN A 298 9.94 -4.54 8.56
N ILE A 299 9.90 -4.78 9.88
CA ILE A 299 11.08 -5.19 10.67
C ILE A 299 11.52 -6.60 10.28
N PHE A 300 10.59 -7.55 10.17
CA PHE A 300 10.91 -8.95 9.91
C PHE A 300 11.38 -9.21 8.48
N PHE A 301 10.86 -8.45 7.50
CA PHE A 301 11.23 -8.57 6.10
C PHE A 301 12.21 -7.48 5.71
N SER A 302 11.74 -6.28 5.37
CA SER A 302 12.63 -5.14 5.12
C SER A 302 11.87 -3.84 4.97
N TYR A 303 12.44 -2.75 5.48
CA TYR A 303 12.06 -1.37 5.14
C TYR A 303 12.51 -0.92 3.74
N GLY A 304 13.30 -1.75 3.05
CA GLY A 304 13.72 -1.54 1.66
C GLY A 304 12.98 -2.41 0.64
N MET A 305 11.89 -3.09 1.05
CA MET A 305 11.10 -3.99 0.20
C MET A 305 9.79 -3.34 -0.21
N ALA A 306 9.46 -3.34 -1.50
CA ALA A 306 8.07 -3.16 -1.91
C ALA A 306 7.31 -4.45 -1.68
N TYR A 307 6.20 -4.39 -0.95
CA TYR A 307 5.33 -5.54 -0.74
C TYR A 307 4.55 -5.85 -2.03
N GLY A 308 4.64 -7.11 -2.48
CA GLY A 308 4.16 -7.57 -3.78
C GLY A 308 2.64 -7.50 -3.91
N GLY A 309 1.90 -7.80 -2.84
CA GLY A 309 0.46 -7.63 -2.79
C GLY A 309 0.04 -6.16 -2.92
N GLY A 310 0.77 -5.23 -2.32
CA GLY A 310 0.61 -3.80 -2.53
C GLY A 310 0.92 -3.37 -3.97
N GLY A 311 1.62 -4.21 -4.72
CA GLY A 311 2.07 -3.95 -6.07
C GLY A 311 3.35 -3.09 -6.12
N PHE A 312 4.13 -3.29 -7.17
CA PHE A 312 5.33 -2.50 -7.41
C PHE A 312 5.63 -2.38 -8.91
N ALA A 313 6.39 -1.36 -9.28
CA ALA A 313 6.87 -1.13 -10.64
C ALA A 313 8.40 -1.23 -10.71
N ILE A 314 8.89 -1.81 -11.80
CA ILE A 314 10.30 -1.90 -12.14
C ILE A 314 10.50 -1.29 -13.53
N SER A 315 11.40 -0.32 -13.64
CA SER A 315 11.80 0.27 -14.93
C SER A 315 12.41 -0.79 -15.84
N TYR A 316 12.20 -0.66 -17.15
CA TYR A 316 12.67 -1.64 -18.13
C TYR A 316 14.18 -1.96 -18.06
N PRO A 317 15.10 -0.99 -17.91
CA PRO A 317 16.53 -1.26 -17.75
C PRO A 317 16.85 -2.07 -16.48
N LEU A 318 16.18 -1.77 -15.37
CA LEU A 318 16.32 -2.55 -14.14
C LEU A 318 15.79 -3.98 -14.30
N ALA A 319 14.67 -4.17 -15.01
CA ALA A 319 14.16 -5.52 -15.30
C ALA A 319 15.17 -6.34 -16.13
N LYS A 320 15.86 -5.71 -17.08
CA LYS A 320 16.96 -6.35 -17.84
C LYS A 320 18.11 -6.75 -16.93
N ALA A 321 18.54 -5.87 -16.03
CA ALA A 321 19.61 -6.15 -15.08
C ALA A 321 19.22 -7.31 -14.14
N LEU A 322 18.01 -7.25 -13.58
CA LEU A 322 17.44 -8.31 -12.75
C LEU A 322 17.43 -9.65 -13.46
N SER A 323 16.88 -9.74 -14.68
CA SER A 323 16.74 -11.01 -15.40
C SER A 323 18.07 -11.74 -15.67
N LYS A 324 19.19 -10.99 -15.78
CA LYS A 324 20.54 -11.55 -15.96
C LYS A 324 21.12 -12.20 -14.69
N MET A 325 20.63 -11.82 -13.51
CA MET A 325 21.23 -12.21 -12.23
C MET A 325 20.25 -12.90 -11.27
N GLN A 326 18.94 -12.76 -11.48
CA GLN A 326 17.90 -13.14 -10.52
C GLN A 326 17.98 -14.61 -10.10
N ASP A 327 18.17 -15.53 -11.05
CA ASP A 327 18.23 -16.96 -10.71
C ASP A 327 19.43 -17.26 -9.79
N ARG A 328 20.60 -16.62 -10.00
CA ARG A 328 21.76 -16.76 -9.10
C ARG A 328 21.51 -16.09 -7.74
N CYS A 329 20.81 -14.96 -7.71
CA CYS A 329 20.39 -14.30 -6.47
C CYS A 329 19.47 -15.20 -5.64
N ILE A 330 18.41 -15.75 -6.25
CA ILE A 330 17.47 -16.67 -5.55
C ILE A 330 18.20 -17.86 -4.94
N GLN A 331 19.21 -18.42 -5.64
CA GLN A 331 20.02 -19.53 -5.13
C GLN A 331 20.84 -19.18 -3.89
N ARG A 332 21.33 -17.94 -3.76
CA ARG A 332 22.05 -17.46 -2.58
C ARG A 332 21.14 -17.28 -1.36
N TYR A 333 19.85 -17.09 -1.59
CA TYR A 333 18.87 -16.76 -0.55
C TYR A 333 17.75 -17.82 -0.40
N PRO A 334 18.08 -19.11 -0.17
CA PRO A 334 17.09 -20.18 -0.08
C PRO A 334 16.21 -20.08 1.18
N GLY A 335 16.69 -19.38 2.21
CA GLY A 335 16.03 -19.22 3.51
C GLY A 335 15.02 -18.06 3.61
N LEU A 336 14.94 -17.19 2.59
CA LEU A 336 14.00 -16.06 2.61
C LEU A 336 12.54 -16.54 2.56
N TYR A 337 11.62 -15.75 3.11
CA TYR A 337 10.25 -16.19 3.32
C TYR A 337 9.44 -16.18 2.02
N GLY A 338 9.28 -14.99 1.43
CA GLY A 338 8.35 -14.73 0.33
C GLY A 338 9.03 -14.39 -0.98
N SER A 339 8.22 -14.08 -1.99
CA SER A 339 8.69 -13.56 -3.28
C SER A 339 9.33 -12.18 -3.12
N ASP A 340 8.73 -11.35 -2.31
CA ASP A 340 9.05 -9.92 -2.22
C ASP A 340 10.37 -9.73 -1.48
N ASP A 341 10.60 -10.56 -0.46
CA ASP A 341 11.85 -10.68 0.28
C ASP A 341 13.01 -11.05 -0.67
N ARG A 342 12.77 -11.99 -1.60
CA ARG A 342 13.74 -12.34 -2.66
C ARG A 342 13.95 -11.22 -3.66
N MET A 343 12.87 -10.53 -4.05
CA MET A 343 12.99 -9.36 -4.91
C MET A 343 13.85 -8.29 -4.25
N GLN A 344 13.61 -7.97 -2.98
CA GLN A 344 14.40 -7.00 -2.23
C GLN A 344 15.87 -7.43 -2.12
N ALA A 345 16.16 -8.70 -1.85
CA ALA A 345 17.53 -9.20 -1.82
C ALA A 345 18.24 -9.01 -3.17
N CYS A 346 17.57 -9.29 -4.29
CA CYS A 346 18.14 -9.06 -5.62
C CYS A 346 18.30 -7.57 -5.94
N MET A 347 17.37 -6.71 -5.48
CA MET A 347 17.51 -5.26 -5.61
C MET A 347 18.71 -4.73 -4.80
N ALA A 348 18.95 -5.27 -3.61
CA ALA A 348 20.09 -4.93 -2.79
C ALA A 348 21.42 -5.33 -3.45
N GLU A 349 21.50 -6.52 -4.07
CA GLU A 349 22.67 -6.91 -4.86
C GLU A 349 22.90 -6.02 -6.09
N LEU A 350 21.83 -5.51 -6.70
CA LEU A 350 21.91 -4.55 -7.80
C LEU A 350 22.20 -3.12 -7.33
N GLY A 351 22.20 -2.87 -6.01
CA GLY A 351 22.40 -1.53 -5.44
C GLY A 351 21.25 -0.56 -5.69
N VAL A 352 20.04 -1.05 -5.95
CA VAL A 352 18.87 -0.21 -6.25
C VAL A 352 17.92 -0.15 -5.06
N PRO A 353 17.73 1.02 -4.43
CA PRO A 353 16.83 1.14 -3.28
C PRO A 353 15.37 1.20 -3.69
N LEU A 354 14.48 0.91 -2.73
CA LEU A 354 13.06 1.17 -2.88
C LEU A 354 12.79 2.67 -3.00
N THR A 355 12.11 3.06 -4.07
CA THR A 355 11.47 4.37 -4.22
C THR A 355 10.05 4.27 -3.68
N LYS A 356 9.82 4.87 -2.51
CA LYS A 356 8.54 4.74 -1.78
C LYS A 356 7.46 5.68 -2.33
N GLU A 357 6.32 5.11 -2.71
CA GLU A 357 5.12 5.82 -3.15
C GLU A 357 3.93 5.48 -2.25
N LEU A 358 3.35 6.50 -1.59
CA LEU A 358 2.37 6.32 -0.51
C LEU A 358 1.03 5.71 -0.94
N GLY A 359 0.75 5.67 -2.24
CA GLY A 359 -0.52 5.17 -2.80
C GLY A 359 -0.55 3.66 -3.06
N PHE A 360 0.57 2.95 -2.90
CA PHE A 360 0.60 1.50 -2.95
C PHE A 360 0.28 0.94 -1.56
N HIS A 361 -0.75 0.11 -1.45
CA HIS A 361 -1.24 -0.39 -0.16
C HIS A 361 -1.30 -1.91 -0.13
N GLN A 362 -0.49 -2.49 0.76
CA GLN A 362 -0.51 -3.92 1.08
C GLN A 362 -1.73 -4.26 1.95
N TYR A 363 -2.14 -3.37 2.85
CA TYR A 363 -3.18 -3.58 3.86
C TYR A 363 -3.00 -4.88 4.66
N ASP A 364 -1.80 -5.11 5.22
CA ASP A 364 -1.57 -6.16 6.23
C ASP A 364 -2.21 -5.78 7.58
N VAL A 365 -3.52 -5.64 7.55
CA VAL A 365 -4.41 -5.33 8.67
C VAL A 365 -5.66 -6.20 8.55
N TYR A 366 -6.42 -6.32 9.64
CA TYR A 366 -7.67 -7.08 9.67
C TYR A 366 -8.87 -6.17 9.97
N GLY A 367 -10.06 -6.60 9.56
CA GLY A 367 -11.31 -5.93 9.87
C GLY A 367 -11.59 -4.77 8.91
N ASN A 368 -11.99 -3.62 9.47
CA ASN A 368 -12.57 -2.53 8.70
C ASN A 368 -11.53 -1.46 8.31
N LEU A 369 -11.27 -1.33 6.99
CA LEU A 369 -10.33 -0.35 6.41
C LEU A 369 -10.83 1.11 6.44
N PHE A 370 -12.03 1.39 6.93
CA PHE A 370 -12.66 2.71 6.87
C PHE A 370 -11.74 3.85 7.31
N GLY A 371 -11.05 3.71 8.44
CA GLY A 371 -10.15 4.75 8.95
C GLY A 371 -8.98 5.06 8.03
N LEU A 372 -8.41 4.05 7.36
CA LEU A 372 -7.29 4.23 6.41
C LEU A 372 -7.76 4.91 5.13
N LEU A 373 -8.92 4.49 4.61
CA LEU A 373 -9.46 5.03 3.36
C LEU A 373 -10.06 6.43 3.54
N ALA A 374 -10.69 6.70 4.68
CA ALA A 374 -11.29 8.00 4.97
C ALA A 374 -10.25 9.11 5.28
N ALA A 375 -9.05 8.72 5.71
CA ALA A 375 -7.91 9.59 5.96
C ALA A 375 -6.71 9.18 5.10
N HIS A 376 -6.96 8.85 3.82
CA HIS A 376 -5.91 8.48 2.90
C HIS A 376 -4.86 9.60 2.81
N PRO A 377 -3.54 9.27 2.77
CA PRO A 377 -2.49 10.26 2.63
C PRO A 377 -2.68 11.18 1.40
N VAL A 378 -2.02 12.35 1.40
CA VAL A 378 -2.03 13.29 0.28
C VAL A 378 -1.15 12.76 -0.86
N ALA A 379 -1.64 11.73 -1.53
CA ALA A 379 -1.03 11.01 -2.62
C ALA A 379 -2.13 10.35 -3.47
N PRO A 380 -1.89 10.08 -4.77
CA PRO A 380 -2.84 9.31 -5.56
C PRO A 380 -3.01 7.90 -4.98
N LEU A 381 -4.24 7.43 -4.76
CA LEU A 381 -4.48 6.02 -4.45
C LEU A 381 -4.13 5.18 -5.68
N VAL A 382 -3.18 4.26 -5.56
CA VAL A 382 -2.70 3.43 -6.69
C VAL A 382 -3.24 2.01 -6.59
N THR A 383 -3.14 1.37 -5.43
CA THR A 383 -3.57 -0.03 -5.25
C THR A 383 -4.31 -0.23 -3.94
N MET A 384 -5.09 -1.32 -3.91
CA MET A 384 -5.67 -1.87 -2.70
C MET A 384 -5.43 -3.38 -2.67
N HIS A 385 -4.84 -3.85 -1.57
CA HIS A 385 -4.67 -5.26 -1.25
C HIS A 385 -5.27 -5.57 0.14
N HIS A 386 -4.79 -6.59 0.84
CA HIS A 386 -5.33 -7.94 0.88
C HIS A 386 -6.87 -8.07 1.01
N LEU A 387 -7.60 -7.87 -0.10
CA LEU A 387 -9.06 -7.73 -0.13
C LEU A 387 -9.83 -8.91 0.50
N ASP A 388 -9.32 -10.14 0.39
CA ASP A 388 -9.96 -11.34 0.95
C ASP A 388 -9.92 -11.41 2.49
N VAL A 389 -9.06 -10.64 3.14
CA VAL A 389 -8.86 -10.64 4.60
C VAL A 389 -9.62 -9.52 5.30
N VAL A 390 -9.87 -8.42 4.59
CA VAL A 390 -10.54 -7.23 5.13
C VAL A 390 -12.05 -7.28 4.87
N GLU A 391 -12.80 -6.50 5.63
CA GLU A 391 -14.24 -6.30 5.40
C GLU A 391 -14.50 -5.54 4.09
N PRO A 392 -15.65 -5.74 3.42
CA PRO A 392 -16.06 -4.88 2.31
C PRO A 392 -16.06 -3.40 2.70
N ILE A 393 -15.50 -2.55 1.84
CA ILE A 393 -15.34 -1.11 2.13
C ILE A 393 -16.67 -0.33 2.19
N PHE A 394 -17.74 -0.88 1.61
CA PHE A 394 -19.10 -0.35 1.73
C PHE A 394 -19.98 -1.32 2.51
N PRO A 395 -20.88 -0.82 3.38
CA PRO A 395 -21.81 -1.68 4.10
C PRO A 395 -22.80 -2.35 3.14
N ASN A 396 -23.32 -3.52 3.54
CA ASN A 396 -24.33 -4.28 2.80
C ASN A 396 -23.92 -4.63 1.36
N ALA A 397 -22.63 -4.81 1.10
CA ALA A 397 -22.09 -5.18 -0.20
C ALA A 397 -21.09 -6.33 -0.05
N THR A 398 -20.99 -7.19 -1.08
CA THR A 398 -19.83 -8.08 -1.21
C THR A 398 -18.57 -7.28 -1.56
N ARG A 399 -17.39 -7.87 -1.41
CA ARG A 399 -16.11 -7.23 -1.77
C ARG A 399 -16.09 -6.73 -3.22
N VAL A 400 -16.53 -7.56 -4.16
CA VAL A 400 -16.60 -7.21 -5.58
C VAL A 400 -17.61 -6.08 -5.82
N GLN A 401 -18.80 -6.14 -5.23
CA GLN A 401 -19.81 -5.05 -5.36
C GLN A 401 -19.31 -3.73 -4.76
N ALA A 402 -18.60 -3.78 -3.63
CA ALA A 402 -18.03 -2.61 -2.98
C ALA A 402 -16.97 -1.95 -3.89
N LEU A 403 -16.12 -2.74 -4.53
CA LEU A 403 -15.11 -2.25 -5.47
C LEU A 403 -15.74 -1.74 -6.78
N GLN A 404 -16.78 -2.40 -7.29
CA GLN A 404 -17.55 -1.89 -8.44
C GLN A 404 -18.12 -0.50 -8.15
N ARG A 405 -18.67 -0.30 -6.95
CA ARG A 405 -19.17 1.01 -6.48
C ARG A 405 -18.04 2.03 -6.38
N LEU A 406 -16.88 1.65 -5.84
CA LEU A 406 -15.70 2.52 -5.77
C LEU A 406 -15.22 2.98 -7.15
N LEU A 407 -15.28 2.11 -8.16
CA LEU A 407 -14.78 2.44 -9.50
C LEU A 407 -15.71 3.40 -10.28
N VAL A 408 -16.93 3.67 -9.80
CA VAL A 408 -17.82 4.65 -10.43
C VAL A 408 -17.25 6.08 -10.36
N PRO A 409 -16.92 6.65 -9.17
CA PRO A 409 -16.27 7.96 -9.09
C PRO A 409 -14.87 8.00 -9.70
N VAL A 410 -14.13 6.88 -9.66
CA VAL A 410 -12.79 6.77 -10.30
C VAL A 410 -12.85 7.08 -11.80
N LYS A 411 -13.92 6.65 -12.49
CA LYS A 411 -14.12 6.95 -13.92
C LYS A 411 -14.32 8.44 -14.21
N LEU A 412 -14.74 9.22 -13.22
CA LEU A 412 -15.00 10.66 -13.39
C LEU A 412 -13.81 11.51 -12.96
N ASP A 413 -13.12 11.11 -11.89
CA ASP A 413 -11.94 11.80 -11.38
C ASP A 413 -11.07 10.85 -10.53
N SER A 414 -10.25 10.03 -11.20
CA SER A 414 -9.34 9.10 -10.54
C SER A 414 -8.32 9.81 -9.65
N ALA A 415 -7.92 11.04 -9.99
CA ALA A 415 -6.94 11.80 -9.21
C ALA A 415 -7.49 12.20 -7.82
N GLY A 416 -8.79 12.48 -7.71
CA GLY A 416 -9.44 12.90 -6.47
C GLY A 416 -9.91 11.76 -5.56
N ILE A 417 -9.83 10.50 -5.97
CA ILE A 417 -10.39 9.38 -5.20
C ILE A 417 -9.73 9.24 -3.82
N MET A 418 -10.55 9.03 -2.79
CA MET A 418 -10.16 8.93 -1.37
C MET A 418 -9.50 10.17 -0.77
N GLN A 419 -9.29 11.25 -1.54
CA GLN A 419 -8.63 12.43 -1.03
C GLN A 419 -9.47 13.09 0.05
N GLN A 420 -8.81 13.31 1.20
CA GLN A 420 -9.43 13.91 2.36
C GLN A 420 -9.49 15.45 2.22
N SER A 421 -10.62 16.04 2.60
CA SER A 421 -10.79 17.47 2.78
C SER A 421 -11.50 17.73 4.12
N ILE A 422 -11.06 18.74 4.87
CA ILE A 422 -11.53 19.01 6.23
C ILE A 422 -12.05 20.45 6.31
N CYS A 423 -13.27 20.61 6.84
CA CYS A 423 -13.93 21.90 7.03
C CYS A 423 -14.91 21.85 8.20
N TYR A 424 -15.43 23.02 8.53
CA TYR A 424 -16.25 23.23 9.72
C TYR A 424 -17.59 23.85 9.38
N ASP A 425 -18.66 23.37 9.98
CA ASP A 425 -19.92 24.11 10.08
C ASP A 425 -19.84 24.94 11.37
N LYS A 426 -19.40 26.21 11.23
CA LYS A 426 -19.19 27.13 12.37
C LYS A 426 -20.47 27.31 13.19
N SER A 427 -21.62 27.41 12.51
CA SER A 427 -22.92 27.64 13.15
C SER A 427 -23.36 26.49 14.06
N LYS A 428 -23.01 25.25 13.68
CA LYS A 428 -23.37 24.04 14.43
C LYS A 428 -22.24 23.47 15.27
N SER A 429 -21.04 24.07 15.19
CA SER A 429 -19.82 23.56 15.81
C SER A 429 -19.55 22.10 15.41
N TRP A 430 -19.59 21.80 14.11
CA TRP A 430 -19.30 20.47 13.59
C TRP A 430 -18.00 20.45 12.81
N THR A 431 -17.25 19.35 12.94
CA THR A 431 -16.13 19.02 12.04
C THR A 431 -16.61 18.08 10.95
N ILE A 432 -16.26 18.38 9.71
CA ILE A 432 -16.64 17.61 8.53
C ILE A 432 -15.37 17.16 7.82
N SER A 433 -15.26 15.85 7.60
CA SER A 433 -14.19 15.24 6.82
C SER A 433 -14.77 14.52 5.62
N VAL A 434 -14.40 14.96 4.43
CA VAL A 434 -14.82 14.38 3.15
C VAL A 434 -13.68 13.54 2.61
N SER A 435 -13.90 12.25 2.40
CA SER A 435 -13.05 11.39 1.56
C SER A 435 -13.79 11.17 0.25
N TRP A 436 -13.37 11.90 -0.79
CA TRP A 436 -14.16 12.02 -2.01
C TRP A 436 -14.28 10.68 -2.75
N GLY A 437 -15.51 10.33 -3.15
CA GLY A 437 -15.84 9.05 -3.79
C GLY A 437 -16.02 7.88 -2.83
N PHE A 438 -15.89 8.10 -1.51
CA PHE A 438 -16.00 7.06 -0.50
C PHE A 438 -16.97 7.41 0.63
N ALA A 439 -16.60 8.33 1.51
CA ALA A 439 -17.37 8.63 2.72
C ALA A 439 -17.21 10.08 3.20
N VAL A 440 -18.25 10.59 3.86
CA VAL A 440 -18.21 11.82 4.64
C VAL A 440 -18.43 11.49 6.11
N GLN A 441 -17.60 12.05 6.97
CA GLN A 441 -17.74 11.96 8.42
C GLN A 441 -18.12 13.32 8.98
N ILE A 442 -19.17 13.37 9.79
CA ILE A 442 -19.57 14.58 10.53
C ILE A 442 -19.46 14.28 12.03
N PHE A 443 -18.64 15.07 12.70
CA PHE A 443 -18.41 14.99 14.14
C PHE A 443 -19.08 16.17 14.84
N ARG A 444 -19.67 15.91 16.00
CA ARG A 444 -19.97 16.98 16.95
C ARG A 444 -18.68 17.51 17.55
N GLY A 445 -18.54 18.83 17.61
CA GLY A 445 -17.37 19.50 18.13
C GLY A 445 -16.30 19.76 17.06
N VAL A 446 -15.24 20.41 17.51
CA VAL A 446 -14.15 20.90 16.68
C VAL A 446 -12.93 20.01 16.87
N PHE A 447 -12.48 19.37 15.80
CA PHE A 447 -11.24 18.60 15.74
C PHE A 447 -10.25 19.33 14.83
N SER A 448 -8.99 19.37 15.24
CA SER A 448 -7.94 19.98 14.41
C SER A 448 -7.70 19.16 13.14
N PRO A 449 -7.21 19.77 12.03
CA PRO A 449 -6.80 19.00 10.86
C PRO A 449 -5.75 17.94 11.18
N ARG A 450 -4.81 18.25 12.08
CA ARG A 450 -3.80 17.32 12.59
C ARG A 450 -4.41 16.05 13.19
N GLU A 451 -5.52 16.17 13.91
CA GLU A 451 -6.24 15.00 14.45
C GLU A 451 -7.04 14.25 13.38
N MET A 452 -7.61 14.97 12.42
CA MET A 452 -8.45 14.41 11.38
C MET A 452 -7.68 13.65 10.31
N GLU A 453 -6.43 14.03 10.06
CA GLU A 453 -5.51 13.33 9.15
C GLU A 453 -4.98 12.02 9.71
N MET A 454 -5.05 11.81 11.03
CA MET A 454 -4.69 10.54 11.64
C MET A 454 -5.83 9.52 11.44
N PRO A 455 -5.57 8.38 10.75
CA PRO A 455 -6.57 7.35 10.55
C PRO A 455 -7.17 6.88 11.86
N SER A 456 -8.51 6.85 11.94
CA SER A 456 -9.20 6.25 13.09
C SER A 456 -8.92 4.75 13.14
N ARG A 457 -8.61 4.19 14.31
CA ARG A 457 -8.40 2.74 14.48
C ARG A 457 -9.70 1.94 14.32
N THR A 458 -10.13 1.72 13.09
CA THR A 458 -11.26 0.83 12.73
C THR A 458 -10.81 -0.58 12.35
N PHE A 459 -9.50 -0.81 12.31
CA PHE A 459 -8.84 -2.05 11.88
C PHE A 459 -7.97 -2.60 13.02
N LEU A 460 -7.63 -3.88 12.91
CA LEU A 460 -6.69 -4.59 13.79
C LEU A 460 -5.35 -4.74 13.07
N ASN A 461 -4.25 -4.85 13.81
CA ASN A 461 -2.96 -5.16 13.21
C ASN A 461 -2.89 -6.59 12.64
N TRP A 462 -1.81 -6.92 11.93
CA TRP A 462 -1.62 -8.24 11.32
C TRP A 462 -1.69 -9.42 12.30
N TYR A 463 -1.43 -9.19 13.59
CA TYR A 463 -1.56 -10.19 14.66
C TYR A 463 -2.94 -10.18 15.33
N LYS A 464 -3.94 -9.54 14.71
CA LYS A 464 -5.32 -9.40 15.17
C LYS A 464 -5.46 -8.76 16.55
N ARG A 465 -4.53 -7.85 16.88
CA ARG A 465 -4.58 -7.04 18.11
C ARG A 465 -4.91 -5.59 17.77
N ALA A 466 -5.57 -4.90 18.69
CA ALA A 466 -5.87 -3.46 18.56
C ALA A 466 -4.71 -2.56 19.04
N ASP A 467 -3.49 -3.08 18.99
CA ASP A 467 -2.29 -2.41 19.47
C ASP A 467 -1.78 -1.39 18.45
N TYR A 468 -1.63 -0.15 18.89
CA TYR A 468 -1.31 0.98 18.03
C TYR A 468 0.19 1.10 17.71
N THR A 469 1.06 0.46 18.48
CA THR A 469 2.52 0.49 18.24
C THR A 469 2.96 -0.46 17.13
N ALA A 470 2.04 -1.28 16.61
CA ALA A 470 2.31 -2.26 15.56
C ALA A 470 2.12 -1.72 14.14
N TYR A 471 1.72 -0.46 13.97
CA TYR A 471 1.50 0.17 12.67
C TYR A 471 2.70 1.02 12.25
N ALA A 472 3.00 1.06 10.96
CA ALA A 472 4.10 1.88 10.42
C ALA A 472 3.72 3.38 10.27
N PHE A 473 2.68 3.84 10.97
CA PHE A 473 2.11 5.19 10.92
C PHE A 473 1.29 5.48 12.19
N ASN A 474 1.05 6.76 12.44
CA ASN A 474 0.24 7.19 13.58
C ASN A 474 -1.25 6.92 13.35
N THR A 475 -1.94 6.47 14.40
CA THR A 475 -3.39 6.24 14.35
C THR A 475 -4.09 7.00 15.47
N ARG A 476 -5.31 7.47 15.19
CA ARG A 476 -6.17 8.12 16.18
C ARG A 476 -7.01 7.06 16.92
N PRO A 477 -7.05 7.09 18.27
CA PRO A 477 -7.95 6.23 19.02
C PRO A 477 -9.42 6.50 18.65
N VAL A 478 -10.25 5.47 18.70
CA VAL A 478 -11.70 5.66 18.69
C VAL A 478 -12.09 6.45 19.94
N SER A 479 -12.80 7.57 19.78
CA SER A 479 -13.17 8.41 20.91
C SER A 479 -14.01 7.64 21.92
N ARG A 480 -13.67 7.79 23.21
CA ARG A 480 -14.45 7.24 24.33
C ARG A 480 -15.69 8.07 24.65
N ASN A 481 -15.73 9.33 24.20
CA ASN A 481 -16.87 10.20 24.44
C ASN A 481 -18.01 9.83 23.47
N PRO A 482 -19.19 9.42 23.97
CA PRO A 482 -20.36 9.08 23.13
C PRO A 482 -20.72 10.15 22.10
N CYS A 483 -20.62 11.43 22.47
CA CYS A 483 -20.99 12.55 21.62
C CYS A 483 -20.07 12.74 20.41
N GLN A 484 -18.82 12.27 20.51
CA GLN A 484 -17.79 12.41 19.49
C GLN A 484 -17.75 11.24 18.50
N LYS A 485 -18.64 10.24 18.65
CA LYS A 485 -18.83 9.21 17.61
C LYS A 485 -19.29 9.89 16.31
N PRO A 486 -18.60 9.70 15.17
CA PRO A 486 -18.97 10.35 13.93
C PRO A 486 -20.23 9.76 13.32
N PHE A 487 -21.01 10.61 12.67
CA PHE A 487 -22.01 10.20 11.71
C PHE A 487 -21.34 9.97 10.36
N VAL A 488 -21.49 8.77 9.83
CA VAL A 488 -20.85 8.35 8.58
C VAL A 488 -21.89 8.36 7.45
N PHE A 489 -21.53 8.95 6.32
CA PHE A 489 -22.33 8.97 5.11
C PHE A 489 -21.52 8.33 3.98
N TYR A 490 -22.00 7.24 3.40
CA TYR A 490 -21.28 6.55 2.31
C TYR A 490 -21.76 7.05 0.95
N MET A 491 -20.82 7.20 0.00
CA MET A 491 -21.12 7.65 -1.36
C MET A 491 -22.11 6.70 -2.03
N SER A 492 -23.33 7.14 -2.31
CA SER A 492 -24.39 6.38 -2.95
C SER A 492 -24.34 6.49 -4.48
N LYS A 493 -24.17 7.72 -4.99
CA LYS A 493 -24.15 8.00 -6.43
C LYS A 493 -23.24 9.18 -6.74
N VAL A 494 -22.74 9.22 -7.96
CA VAL A 494 -22.00 10.36 -8.51
C VAL A 494 -22.44 10.61 -9.95
N ARG A 495 -22.53 11.87 -10.33
CA ARG A 495 -22.92 12.30 -11.68
C ARG A 495 -22.11 13.51 -12.11
N VAL A 496 -21.96 13.67 -13.42
CA VAL A 496 -21.43 14.90 -14.01
C VAL A 496 -22.54 15.95 -14.03
N ASN A 497 -22.19 17.17 -13.65
CA ASN A 497 -22.98 18.37 -13.87
C ASN A 497 -22.37 19.10 -15.08
N ALA A 498 -22.96 18.86 -16.25
CA ALA A 498 -22.47 19.39 -17.53
C ALA A 498 -22.42 20.92 -17.55
N THR A 499 -23.40 21.60 -16.93
CA THR A 499 -23.48 23.06 -16.91
C THR A 499 -22.31 23.70 -16.18
N MET A 500 -21.80 23.05 -15.12
CA MET A 500 -20.73 23.58 -14.29
C MET A 500 -19.38 22.88 -14.51
N ASN A 501 -19.31 21.97 -15.49
CA ASN A 501 -18.17 21.07 -15.71
C ASN A 501 -17.59 20.50 -14.40
N SER A 502 -18.49 20.00 -13.54
CA SER A 502 -18.16 19.51 -12.20
C SER A 502 -18.84 18.18 -11.92
N THR A 503 -18.48 17.53 -10.82
CA THR A 503 -19.13 16.34 -10.31
C THR A 503 -20.01 16.69 -9.12
N ILE A 504 -21.15 16.02 -9.03
CA ILE A 504 -22.03 16.03 -7.86
C ILE A 504 -22.10 14.60 -7.35
N SER A 505 -21.61 14.38 -6.14
CA SER A 505 -21.66 13.10 -5.45
C SER A 505 -22.61 13.18 -4.25
N GLU A 506 -23.47 12.17 -4.08
CA GLU A 506 -24.42 12.07 -2.98
C GLU A 506 -23.97 10.97 -2.02
N TYR A 507 -23.96 11.28 -0.73
CA TYR A 507 -23.57 10.39 0.35
C TYR A 507 -24.77 10.21 1.29
N VAL A 508 -25.16 8.97 1.53
CA VAL A 508 -26.34 8.64 2.34
C VAL A 508 -25.90 8.21 3.73
N GLN A 509 -26.63 8.68 4.74
CA GLN A 509 -26.31 8.38 6.13
C GLN A 509 -26.35 6.87 6.40
N HIS A 510 -25.29 6.36 7.00
CA HIS A 510 -25.27 5.01 7.52
C HIS A 510 -25.94 4.98 8.89
N ARG A 511 -27.24 4.67 8.90
CA ARG A 511 -28.06 4.65 10.11
C ARG A 511 -27.71 3.45 10.98
N VAL A 512 -26.77 3.66 11.90
CA VAL A 512 -26.41 2.75 12.99
C VAL A 512 -26.78 3.36 14.35
N PRO A 513 -27.03 2.54 15.38
CA PRO A 513 -27.26 3.05 16.72
C PRO A 513 -26.14 4.00 17.17
N HIS A 514 -26.51 5.24 17.48
CA HIS A 514 -25.63 6.23 18.08
C HIS A 514 -25.86 6.26 19.59
N PRO A 515 -24.79 6.29 20.40
CA PRO A 515 -24.94 6.35 21.83
C PRO A 515 -25.54 7.70 22.21
N HIS A 516 -26.28 7.73 23.33
CA HIS A 516 -26.91 8.97 23.79
C HIS A 516 -25.85 10.04 24.06
N CYS A 517 -26.07 11.23 23.51
CA CYS A 517 -25.21 12.39 23.67
C CYS A 517 -25.89 13.46 24.52
N LYS A 518 -25.19 13.94 25.55
CA LYS A 518 -25.69 14.98 26.48
C LYS A 518 -25.37 16.42 26.05
N TRP A 519 -24.58 16.61 24.99
CA TRP A 519 -24.22 17.93 24.51
C TRP A 519 -25.45 18.63 23.92
N LYS A 520 -25.76 19.83 24.42
CA LYS A 520 -26.85 20.68 23.92
C LYS A 520 -26.39 21.42 22.66
N MET A 521 -26.39 20.71 21.54
CA MET A 521 -25.99 21.26 20.24
C MET A 521 -26.76 20.59 19.10
N ALA A 522 -26.65 21.15 17.88
CA ALA A 522 -27.28 20.57 16.71
C ALA A 522 -26.83 19.11 16.49
N ASP A 523 -27.77 18.25 16.13
CA ASP A 523 -27.54 16.82 15.92
C ASP A 523 -27.38 16.50 14.42
N PRO A 524 -26.23 15.95 13.98
CA PRO A 524 -26.10 15.48 12.60
C PRO A 524 -27.01 14.30 12.25
N ALA A 525 -27.69 13.67 13.23
CA ALA A 525 -28.69 12.63 13.01
C ALA A 525 -29.85 13.09 12.10
N ASP A 526 -30.15 14.39 12.09
CA ASP A 526 -31.23 14.99 11.29
C ASP A 526 -30.89 15.09 9.79
N LEU A 527 -29.65 14.79 9.40
CA LEU A 527 -29.22 14.75 8.01
C LEU A 527 -29.45 13.37 7.41
N ASP A 528 -30.20 13.32 6.32
CA ASP A 528 -30.37 12.11 5.51
C ASP A 528 -29.20 11.92 4.55
N LYS A 529 -28.68 13.03 4.01
CA LYS A 529 -27.65 13.00 2.98
C LYS A 529 -26.73 14.22 2.97
N VAL A 530 -25.57 14.02 2.36
CA VAL A 530 -24.60 15.05 2.01
C VAL A 530 -24.42 15.06 0.50
N GLU A 531 -24.52 16.22 -0.14
CA GLU A 531 -24.17 16.43 -1.55
C GLU A 531 -22.80 17.14 -1.60
N VAL A 532 -21.81 16.51 -2.25
CA VAL A 532 -20.47 17.10 -2.44
C VAL A 532 -20.31 17.51 -3.91
N HIS A 533 -20.07 18.79 -4.12
CA HIS A 533 -19.75 19.39 -5.42
C HIS A 533 -18.23 19.45 -5.54
N LYS A 534 -17.68 18.91 -6.62
CA LYS A 534 -16.23 18.93 -6.86
C LYS A 534 -15.94 19.11 -8.34
N LYS A 535 -15.09 20.07 -8.68
CA LYS A 535 -14.51 20.15 -10.03
C LYS A 535 -13.41 19.08 -10.19
N PRO A 536 -13.48 18.22 -11.22
CA PRO A 536 -12.39 17.30 -11.54
C PRO A 536 -11.09 18.04 -11.81
N ASP A 537 -9.98 17.43 -11.41
CA ASP A 537 -8.65 17.99 -11.62
C ASP A 537 -7.66 16.90 -12.01
N LEU A 538 -7.51 16.66 -13.30
CA LEU A 538 -6.67 15.59 -13.83
C LEU A 538 -5.17 15.81 -13.57
N HIS A 539 -4.78 17.07 -13.35
CA HIS A 539 -3.41 17.53 -13.10
C HIS A 539 -3.17 17.79 -11.60
N LEU A 540 -4.00 17.22 -10.71
CA LEU A 540 -3.83 17.35 -9.25
C LEU A 540 -2.41 16.98 -8.80
N TRP A 541 -1.87 15.89 -9.36
CA TRP A 541 -0.60 15.30 -8.97
C TRP A 541 0.62 15.79 -9.75
N GLU A 542 0.44 16.76 -10.65
CA GLU A 542 1.54 17.45 -11.35
C GLU A 542 2.06 18.67 -10.57
N ARG A 543 1.36 19.03 -9.49
CA ARG A 543 1.73 20.12 -8.57
C ARG A 543 2.23 19.54 -7.24
N SER A 544 2.84 20.40 -6.43
CA SER A 544 3.20 20.06 -5.05
C SER A 544 1.99 19.49 -4.28
N PRO A 545 2.10 18.31 -3.64
CA PRO A 545 0.98 17.68 -2.96
C PRO A 545 0.35 18.60 -1.90
N ARG A 546 -0.96 18.86 -2.04
CA ARG A 546 -1.77 19.60 -1.07
C ARG A 546 -3.20 19.08 -1.13
N ARG A 547 -3.85 18.92 0.03
CA ARG A 547 -5.27 18.59 0.08
C ARG A 547 -6.11 19.67 -0.58
N ASN A 548 -7.23 19.25 -1.16
CA ASN A 548 -8.29 20.17 -1.52
C ASN A 548 -8.93 20.77 -0.26
N CYS A 549 -9.38 22.02 -0.38
CA CYS A 549 -10.14 22.69 0.66
C CYS A 549 -11.62 22.35 0.49
N CYS A 550 -12.36 22.27 1.61
CA CYS A 550 -13.80 22.11 1.58
C CYS A 550 -14.53 23.27 2.25
N ARG A 551 -15.75 23.54 1.79
CA ARG A 551 -16.56 24.68 2.22
C ARG A 551 -18.00 24.22 2.38
N VAL A 552 -18.60 24.49 3.55
CA VAL A 552 -20.02 24.22 3.77
C VAL A 552 -20.83 25.29 3.03
N VAL A 553 -21.73 24.86 2.16
CA VAL A 553 -22.57 25.75 1.35
C VAL A 553 -24.00 25.71 1.87
N GLN A 554 -24.71 26.83 1.79
CA GLN A 554 -26.12 26.89 2.18
C GLN A 554 -26.96 25.93 1.35
N SER A 555 -27.63 24.98 2.02
CA SER A 555 -28.54 24.04 1.38
C SER A 555 -29.95 24.63 1.33
N LYS A 556 -30.62 24.48 0.18
CA LYS A 556 -32.05 24.81 0.00
C LYS A 556 -32.96 23.62 0.33
N LYS A 557 -32.40 22.43 0.58
CA LYS A 557 -33.15 21.19 0.81
C LYS A 557 -33.04 20.77 2.26
N ARG A 558 -34.18 20.55 2.91
CA ARG A 558 -34.24 19.99 4.27
C ARG A 558 -33.56 18.62 4.33
N GLY A 559 -32.88 18.31 5.43
CA GLY A 559 -32.17 17.04 5.64
C GLY A 559 -30.94 16.82 4.73
N THR A 560 -30.54 17.83 3.96
CA THR A 560 -29.39 17.75 3.04
C THR A 560 -28.35 18.80 3.39
N MET A 561 -27.10 18.39 3.57
CA MET A 561 -25.95 19.29 3.63
C MET A 561 -25.28 19.36 2.25
N VAL A 562 -24.83 20.54 1.84
CA VAL A 562 -24.06 20.73 0.59
C VAL A 562 -22.65 21.17 0.93
N ILE A 563 -21.65 20.52 0.33
CA ILE A 563 -20.23 20.82 0.53
C ILE A 563 -19.59 21.05 -0.83
N ASP A 564 -18.86 22.15 -0.97
CA ASP A 564 -17.96 22.39 -2.11
C ASP A 564 -16.56 21.90 -1.77
N VAL A 565 -15.94 21.13 -2.65
CA VAL A 565 -14.56 20.63 -2.54
C VAL A 565 -13.80 21.05 -3.79
N GLY A 566 -12.67 21.73 -3.60
CA GLY A 566 -11.86 22.20 -4.71
C GLY A 566 -10.48 22.64 -4.28
N LEU A 567 -9.74 23.24 -5.22
CA LEU A 567 -8.46 23.87 -4.90
C LEU A 567 -8.64 24.91 -3.79
N CYS A 568 -7.66 24.96 -2.90
CA CYS A 568 -7.59 26.01 -1.90
C CYS A 568 -7.33 27.35 -2.57
N LYS A 569 -8.05 28.38 -2.15
CA LYS A 569 -7.78 29.77 -2.52
C LYS A 569 -6.48 30.23 -1.89
N GLU A 570 -5.95 31.35 -2.39
CA GLU A 570 -4.82 32.01 -1.76
C GLU A 570 -5.13 32.33 -0.29
N GLY A 571 -4.19 31.99 0.60
CA GLY A 571 -4.35 32.15 2.05
C GLY A 571 -5.35 31.22 2.73
N GLU A 572 -6.07 30.35 2.00
CA GLU A 572 -7.11 29.51 2.61
C GLU A 572 -6.52 28.38 3.46
N ILE A 573 -7.00 28.31 4.69
CA ILE A 573 -6.67 27.30 5.69
C ILE A 573 -7.95 26.74 6.31
N SER A 574 -7.88 25.50 6.82
CA SER A 574 -8.99 24.87 7.54
C SER A 574 -9.01 25.37 8.98
N GLU A 575 -9.75 26.45 9.25
CA GLU A 575 -9.94 27.04 10.58
C GLU A 575 -11.40 27.42 10.87
N ILE A 576 -11.70 27.69 12.15
CA ILE A 576 -12.99 28.18 12.63
C ILE A 576 -12.98 29.68 12.78
#